data_AF-A0A437P4J7-F1
#
_entry.id   AF-A0A437P4J7-F1
#
_cell.length_a   1.000
_cell.length_b   1.000
_cell.length_c   1.000
_cell.angle_alpha   90.00
_cell.angle_beta   90.00
_cell.angle_gamma   90.00
#
_symmetry.space_group_name_H-M   'P 1'
#
loop_
_entity.id
_entity.type
_entity.pdbx_description
1 polymer ?
#
loop_
_entity_poly.entity_id
_entity_poly.type
_entity_poly.pdbx_seq_one_letter_code
_entity_poly.pdbx_strand_id
1 'polypeptide(L)'
;MATPLSRALAASALLLVLAAPARATTRFDGAWSVVATTESGRCTGPYRYPIVIRGGIVDDAGGNDVDASGQAAADGRITGRIRQGLASVSVSGRLRGAAGSGRWTLSGLGGCSGRWTARRTG
;
A
#
# COMPACT_ATOMS: atom_id res chain seq x y z
N MET A 1 49.97 53.09 -32.04
CA MET A 1 49.38 51.89 -32.69
C MET A 1 48.45 51.25 -31.69
N ALA A 2 47.21 50.97 -32.10
CA ALA A 2 46.05 50.73 -31.26
C ALA A 2 45.61 49.24 -31.23
N THR A 3 45.14 48.79 -30.04
CA THR A 3 44.16 47.70 -29.77
C THR A 3 44.51 46.23 -30.12
N PRO A 4 43.85 45.18 -29.55
CA PRO A 4 42.71 45.18 -28.61
C PRO A 4 42.79 44.26 -27.37
N LEU A 5 42.01 44.65 -26.35
CA LEU A 5 41.50 43.83 -25.25
C LEU A 5 40.76 42.60 -25.80
N SER A 6 41.17 41.39 -25.42
CA SER A 6 40.51 40.14 -25.81
C SER A 6 39.54 39.67 -24.72
N ARG A 7 38.30 39.46 -25.16
CA ARG A 7 37.07 39.24 -24.38
C ARG A 7 37.15 38.00 -23.48
N ALA A 8 36.87 38.16 -22.19
CA ALA A 8 36.63 37.06 -21.28
C ALA A 8 35.30 36.37 -21.63
N LEU A 9 35.36 35.12 -22.11
CA LEU A 9 34.20 34.27 -22.33
C LEU A 9 33.78 33.68 -20.97
N ALA A 10 32.73 34.25 -20.36
CA ALA A 10 32.08 33.66 -19.20
C ALA A 10 31.32 32.39 -19.64
N ALA A 11 31.87 31.21 -19.34
CA ALA A 11 31.21 29.94 -19.56
C ALA A 11 30.16 29.71 -18.47
N SER A 12 28.89 29.94 -18.82
CA SER A 12 27.74 29.63 -17.97
C SER A 12 27.60 28.11 -17.82
N ALA A 13 28.08 27.54 -16.72
CA ALA A 13 27.89 26.14 -16.39
C ALA A 13 26.41 25.89 -16.04
N LEU A 14 25.69 25.22 -16.95
CA LEU A 14 24.31 24.79 -16.73
C LEU A 14 24.31 23.57 -15.79
N LEU A 15 24.01 23.79 -14.52
CA LEU A 15 23.82 22.71 -13.53
C LEU A 15 22.49 21.99 -13.83
N LEU A 16 22.56 20.81 -14.47
CA LEU A 16 21.42 19.91 -14.56
C LEU A 16 21.16 19.28 -13.17
N VAL A 17 20.14 19.77 -12.48
CA VAL A 17 19.61 19.11 -11.28
C VAL A 17 18.82 17.88 -11.72
N LEU A 18 19.40 16.70 -11.58
CA LEU A 18 18.70 15.43 -11.72
C LEU A 18 17.70 15.28 -10.56
N ALA A 19 16.44 15.65 -10.80
CA ALA A 19 15.36 15.38 -9.85
C ALA A 19 15.17 13.87 -9.74
N ALA A 20 15.57 13.29 -8.60
CA ALA A 20 15.27 11.90 -8.28
C ALA A 20 13.73 11.71 -8.22
N PRO A 21 13.20 10.52 -8.60
CA PRO A 21 11.77 10.29 -8.53
C PRO A 21 11.34 10.34 -7.07
N ALA A 22 10.56 11.36 -6.71
CA ALA A 22 9.92 11.41 -5.41
C ALA A 22 8.90 10.26 -5.35
N ARG A 23 9.21 9.20 -4.60
CA ARG A 23 8.21 8.19 -4.25
C ARG A 23 7.16 8.90 -3.40
N ALA A 24 5.98 9.13 -3.95
CA ALA A 24 4.87 9.74 -3.23
C ALA A 24 4.49 8.82 -2.07
N THR A 25 4.94 9.15 -0.87
CA THR A 25 4.53 8.45 0.35
C THR A 25 3.06 8.74 0.54
N THR A 26 2.20 7.72 0.48
CA THR A 26 0.80 7.93 0.83
C THR A 26 0.69 8.09 2.34
N ARG A 27 -0.29 8.86 2.82
CA ARG A 27 -0.48 9.09 4.27
C ARG A 27 -0.64 7.81 5.10
N PHE A 28 -0.92 6.68 4.45
CA PHE A 28 -1.14 5.37 5.07
C PHE A 28 0.04 4.41 4.93
N ASP A 29 1.12 4.81 4.25
CA ASP A 29 2.31 3.98 4.09
C ASP A 29 2.88 3.58 5.47
N GLY A 30 3.39 2.35 5.59
CA GLY A 30 3.93 1.80 6.83
C GLY A 30 3.31 0.47 7.24
N ALA A 31 3.68 0.00 8.44
CA ALA A 31 3.26 -1.31 8.96
C ALA A 31 1.92 -1.24 9.70
N TRP A 32 1.11 -2.26 9.51
CA TRP A 32 -0.22 -2.40 10.11
C TRP A 32 -0.46 -3.81 10.60
N SER A 33 -1.23 -3.92 11.68
CA SER A 33 -1.82 -5.18 12.14
C SER A 33 -3.30 -5.20 11.79
N VAL A 34 -3.72 -6.24 11.06
CA VAL A 34 -5.11 -6.46 10.65
C VAL A 34 -5.68 -7.64 11.43
N VAL A 35 -6.90 -7.48 11.94
CA VAL A 35 -7.69 -8.55 12.56
C VAL A 35 -8.93 -8.78 11.72
N ALA A 36 -9.05 -9.97 11.13
CA ALA A 36 -10.21 -10.41 10.34
C ALA A 36 -11.08 -11.36 11.17
N THR A 37 -12.23 -10.87 11.62
CA THR A 37 -13.20 -11.64 12.39
C THR A 37 -14.19 -12.31 11.44
N THR A 38 -14.47 -13.61 11.65
CA THR A 38 -15.53 -14.31 10.91
C THR A 38 -16.88 -14.06 11.57
N GLU A 39 -17.90 -13.77 10.76
CA GLU A 39 -19.28 -13.52 11.21
C GLU A 39 -20.27 -14.48 10.58
N SER A 40 -19.93 -15.08 9.43
CA SER A 40 -20.81 -15.99 8.73
C SER A 40 -20.02 -17.04 7.96
N GLY A 41 -20.61 -18.23 7.80
CA GLY A 41 -20.00 -19.35 7.11
C GLY A 41 -19.18 -20.26 8.02
N ARG A 42 -18.31 -21.07 7.42
CA ARG A 42 -17.63 -22.20 8.09
C ARG A 42 -16.29 -21.87 8.74
N CYS A 43 -15.80 -20.64 8.56
CA CYS A 43 -14.50 -20.22 9.10
C CYS A 43 -14.62 -19.92 10.60
N THR A 44 -13.54 -20.17 11.36
CA THR A 44 -13.53 -20.04 12.83
C THR A 44 -12.58 -18.93 13.30
N GLY A 45 -12.43 -17.85 12.52
CA GLY A 45 -11.58 -16.71 12.91
C GLY A 45 -11.97 -16.11 14.28
N PRO A 46 -11.16 -15.19 14.84
CA PRO A 46 -10.45 -14.18 14.07
C PRO A 46 -9.04 -14.59 13.65
N TYR A 47 -8.62 -14.08 12.50
CA TYR A 47 -7.26 -14.21 11.97
C TYR A 47 -6.51 -12.88 12.11
N ARG A 48 -5.22 -12.94 12.40
CA ARG A 48 -4.37 -11.75 12.51
C ARG A 48 -3.27 -11.78 11.46
N TYR A 49 -3.15 -10.69 10.70
CA TYR A 49 -2.19 -10.59 9.59
C TYR A 49 -1.45 -9.25 9.66
N PRO A 50 -0.11 -9.26 9.69
CA PRO A 50 0.66 -8.06 9.46
C PRO A 50 0.66 -7.71 7.96
N ILE A 51 0.46 -6.44 7.63
CA ILE A 51 0.60 -5.93 6.27
C ILE A 51 1.53 -4.71 6.25
N VAL A 52 2.10 -4.42 5.09
CA VAL A 52 2.83 -3.17 4.85
C VAL A 52 2.18 -2.43 3.69
N ILE A 53 1.97 -1.13 3.84
CA ILE A 53 1.54 -0.25 2.75
C ILE A 53 2.76 0.51 2.21
N ARG A 54 3.04 0.41 0.90
CA ARG A 54 4.16 1.09 0.23
C ARG A 54 3.66 1.81 -1.02
N GLY A 55 3.71 3.14 -1.04
CA GLY A 55 3.18 3.91 -2.16
C GLY A 55 1.69 3.61 -2.42
N GLY A 56 0.94 3.33 -1.35
CA GLY A 56 -0.47 2.93 -1.45
C GLY A 56 -0.72 1.48 -1.88
N ILE A 57 0.31 0.68 -2.16
CA ILE A 57 0.16 -0.76 -2.43
C ILE A 57 0.18 -1.54 -1.12
N VAL A 58 -0.75 -2.46 -0.94
CA VAL A 58 -0.84 -3.32 0.25
C VAL A 58 -0.14 -4.65 -0.04
N ASP A 59 0.90 -4.95 0.73
CA ASP A 59 1.65 -6.19 0.64
C ASP A 59 1.51 -7.01 1.93
N ASP A 60 1.54 -8.34 1.79
CA ASP A 60 1.70 -9.26 2.92
C ASP A 60 3.11 -9.10 3.49
N ALA A 61 3.21 -8.77 4.78
CA ALA A 61 4.50 -8.66 5.46
C ALA A 61 5.12 -10.03 5.77
N GLY A 62 4.34 -11.11 5.68
CA GLY A 62 4.74 -12.48 6.03
C GLY A 62 5.38 -13.30 4.91
N GLY A 63 5.37 -12.83 3.66
CA GLY A 63 6.08 -13.46 2.53
C GLY A 63 5.50 -14.79 2.04
N ASN A 64 4.22 -15.08 2.28
CA ASN A 64 3.62 -16.40 2.06
C ASN A 64 3.22 -16.73 0.61
N ASP A 65 3.83 -16.08 -0.39
CA ASP A 65 3.56 -16.28 -1.84
C ASP A 65 2.05 -16.32 -2.17
N VAL A 66 1.29 -15.47 -1.48
CA VAL A 66 -0.15 -15.32 -1.72
C VAL A 66 -0.30 -14.31 -2.85
N ASP A 67 -1.09 -14.65 -3.88
CA ASP A 67 -1.48 -13.72 -4.95
C ASP A 67 -2.43 -12.67 -4.35
N ALA A 68 -1.81 -11.72 -3.65
CA ALA A 68 -2.42 -10.63 -2.93
C ALA A 68 -2.21 -9.35 -3.74
N SER A 69 -3.33 -8.75 -4.12
CA SER A 69 -3.36 -7.42 -4.72
C SER A 69 -4.20 -6.53 -3.83
N GLY A 70 -3.67 -5.38 -3.43
CA GLY A 70 -4.40 -4.46 -2.58
C GLY A 70 -3.91 -3.03 -2.74
N GLN A 71 -4.83 -2.09 -2.58
CA GLN A 71 -4.54 -0.66 -2.71
C GLN A 71 -5.22 0.15 -1.61
N ALA A 72 -4.49 1.12 -1.11
CA ALA A 72 -4.90 2.18 -0.20
C ALA A 72 -4.90 3.50 -0.98
N ALA A 73 -6.08 3.96 -1.37
CA ALA A 73 -6.23 5.25 -2.03
C ALA A 73 -5.90 6.40 -1.05
N ALA A 74 -5.58 7.57 -1.61
CA ALA A 74 -5.27 8.77 -0.82
C ALA A 74 -6.43 9.18 0.12
N ASP A 75 -7.69 8.95 -0.28
CA ASP A 75 -8.88 9.20 0.55
C ASP A 75 -9.08 8.17 1.69
N GLY A 76 -8.24 7.13 1.72
CA GLY A 76 -8.26 6.05 2.70
C GLY A 76 -9.12 4.87 2.29
N ARG A 77 -9.75 4.86 1.12
CA ARG A 77 -10.44 3.66 0.62
C ARG A 77 -9.42 2.52 0.45
N ILE A 78 -9.78 1.36 1.00
CA ILE A 78 -9.02 0.12 0.87
C ILE A 78 -9.82 -0.85 0.04
N THR A 79 -9.17 -1.46 -0.94
CA THR A 79 -9.68 -2.60 -1.68
C THR A 79 -8.57 -3.60 -1.88
N GLY A 80 -8.87 -4.88 -1.82
CA GLY A 80 -7.90 -5.92 -2.13
C GLY A 80 -8.54 -7.25 -2.45
N ARG A 81 -7.73 -8.13 -3.00
CA ARG A 81 -8.08 -9.51 -3.27
C ARG A 81 -6.87 -10.40 -3.02
N ILE A 82 -7.11 -11.51 -2.33
CA ILE A 82 -6.12 -12.53 -2.02
C ILE A 82 -6.59 -13.82 -2.66
N ARG A 83 -5.73 -14.49 -3.42
CA ARG A 83 -6.07 -15.77 -4.06
C ARG A 83 -5.11 -16.87 -3.61
N GLN A 84 -5.67 -18.05 -3.42
CA GLN A 84 -4.90 -19.26 -3.12
C GLN A 84 -5.62 -20.46 -3.74
N GLY A 85 -5.08 -20.99 -4.84
CA GLY A 85 -5.76 -22.04 -5.62
C GLY A 85 -7.16 -21.60 -6.07
N LEU A 86 -8.18 -22.34 -5.64
CA LEU A 86 -9.60 -22.06 -5.93
C LEU A 86 -10.25 -21.06 -4.95
N ALA A 87 -9.58 -20.70 -3.86
CA ALA A 87 -10.06 -19.72 -2.91
C ALA A 87 -9.73 -18.29 -3.35
N SER A 88 -10.69 -17.38 -3.17
CA SER A 88 -10.49 -15.95 -3.36
C SER A 88 -11.14 -15.16 -2.22
N VAL A 89 -10.35 -14.36 -1.51
CA VAL A 89 -10.81 -13.43 -0.48
C VAL A 89 -10.85 -12.03 -1.05
N SER A 90 -12.02 -11.40 -1.08
CA SER A 90 -12.18 -9.99 -1.43
C SER A 90 -12.24 -9.16 -0.15
N VAL A 91 -11.56 -8.01 -0.13
CA VAL A 91 -11.45 -7.10 1.01
C VAL A 91 -11.84 -5.70 0.57
N SER A 92 -12.62 -5.01 1.40
CA SER A 92 -12.94 -3.60 1.19
C SER A 92 -13.09 -2.87 2.52
N GLY A 93 -12.78 -1.57 2.56
CA GLY A 93 -12.99 -0.76 3.75
C GLY A 93 -12.34 0.62 3.66
N ARG A 94 -12.01 1.19 4.82
CA ARG A 94 -11.42 2.53 4.90
C ARG A 94 -10.44 2.68 6.06
N LEU A 95 -9.33 3.36 5.80
CA LEU A 95 -8.38 3.85 6.80
C LEU A 95 -8.69 5.29 7.20
N ARG A 96 -8.48 5.60 8.48
CA ARG A 96 -8.58 6.94 9.07
C ARG A 96 -7.49 7.09 10.13
N GLY A 97 -6.54 7.98 9.90
CA GLY A 97 -5.39 8.14 10.78
C GLY A 97 -4.61 6.82 10.93
N ALA A 98 -4.43 6.37 12.17
CA ALA A 98 -3.73 5.13 12.51
C ALA A 98 -4.66 3.90 12.70
N ALA A 99 -5.91 3.98 12.22
CA ALA A 99 -6.89 2.89 12.35
C ALA A 99 -7.64 2.65 11.04
N GLY A 100 -8.27 1.50 10.91
CA GLY A 100 -9.10 1.17 9.77
C GLY A 100 -10.10 0.06 10.07
N SER A 101 -11.11 -0.06 9.21
CA SER A 101 -12.07 -1.15 9.28
C SER A 101 -12.77 -1.39 7.95
N GLY A 102 -13.39 -2.56 7.83
CA GLY A 102 -14.16 -2.92 6.65
C GLY A 102 -14.69 -4.34 6.69
N ARG A 103 -14.90 -4.91 5.50
CA ARG A 103 -15.45 -6.25 5.30
C ARG A 103 -14.54 -7.10 4.43
N TRP A 104 -14.65 -8.40 4.61
CA TRP A 104 -14.00 -9.39 3.77
C TRP A 104 -14.98 -10.52 3.42
N THR A 105 -14.74 -11.20 2.31
CA THR A 105 -15.55 -12.34 1.85
C THR A 105 -14.68 -13.34 1.12
N LEU A 106 -14.70 -14.59 1.57
CA LEU A 106 -14.07 -15.75 0.93
C LEU A 106 -15.08 -16.46 0.02
N SER A 107 -14.66 -16.71 -1.22
CA SER A 107 -15.38 -17.53 -2.22
C SER A 107 -14.58 -18.80 -2.55
N GLY A 108 -15.26 -19.87 -3.01
CA GLY A 108 -14.63 -21.06 -3.60
C GLY A 108 -14.43 -22.29 -2.68
N LEU A 109 -14.38 -22.13 -1.34
CA LEU A 109 -14.14 -23.24 -0.38
C LEU A 109 -15.14 -23.27 0.77
N GLY A 110 -16.45 -23.35 0.47
CA GLY A 110 -17.48 -23.42 1.52
C GLY A 110 -17.80 -22.09 2.20
N GLY A 111 -17.21 -20.98 1.72
CA GLY A 111 -17.64 -19.59 1.91
C GLY A 111 -17.66 -19.08 3.35
N CYS A 112 -17.01 -17.95 3.59
CA CYS A 112 -17.19 -17.24 4.85
C CYS A 112 -16.95 -15.74 4.67
N SER A 113 -17.48 -14.96 5.59
CA SER A 113 -17.37 -13.51 5.54
C SER A 113 -17.32 -12.94 6.94
N GLY A 114 -16.93 -11.68 7.03
CA GLY A 114 -17.03 -10.91 8.25
C GLY A 114 -16.38 -9.56 8.13
N ARG A 115 -16.02 -8.99 9.27
CA ARG A 115 -15.37 -7.67 9.36
C ARG A 115 -13.89 -7.79 9.60
N TRP A 116 -13.18 -6.74 9.21
CA TRP A 116 -11.80 -6.55 9.62
C TRP A 116 -11.61 -5.21 10.31
N THR A 117 -10.61 -5.15 11.17
CA THR A 117 -10.08 -3.91 11.76
C THR A 117 -8.58 -3.86 11.56
N ALA A 118 -8.03 -2.66 11.48
CA ALA A 118 -6.59 -2.45 11.33
C ALA A 118 -6.09 -1.38 12.30
N ARG A 119 -4.86 -1.55 12.76
CA ARG A 119 -4.12 -0.57 13.57
C ARG A 119 -2.70 -0.43 13.05
N ARG A 120 -2.20 0.80 12.99
CA ARG A 120 -0.79 1.06 12.66
C ARG A 120 0.08 0.54 13.81
N THR A 121 1.20 -0.07 13.47
CA THR A 121 2.11 -0.70 14.46
C THR A 121 3.46 0.02 14.58
N GLY A 122 3.59 1.21 14.00
CA GLY A 122 4.77 2.07 14.07
C GLY A 122 4.39 3.53 14.21
#